data_AF-A0A814ZMU7-F1
#
_entry.id   AF-A0A814ZMU7-F1
#
_cell.length_a   1.000
_cell.length_b   1.000
_cell.length_c   1.000
_cell.angle_alpha   90.00
_cell.angle_beta   90.00
_cell.angle_gamma   90.00
#
_symmetry.space_group_name_H-M   'P 1'
#
loop_
_entity.id
_entity.type
_entity.pdbx_description
1 polymer ?
#
loop_
_entity_poly.entity_id
_entity_poly.type
_entity_poly.pdbx_seq_one_letter_code
_entity_poly.pdbx_strand_id
1 'polypeptide(L)'
;MKLFLVTILISTLAVGLSASVISSRSRRIHHNEFNVFKNDLSFIFEQASIQQENGKYIIDKEKIAEKFGAEAVPSIMAFIKLVNKEILTSSDLVNVPIPTQFLQQSWLSCVTDSVIEMTGIGFLTGGMQELIKKELWEELAKEIIKVVGKNAIKGGVVGFAASMAWNVFKLSNIAHHSSNEQKRSFLTIVNQGFEAYRTTLGKNPVHLQPGLCVSIPVIHNVQKVDMREDGVTVERIDAFTKDNVPVQLSAVLFYQVKSAYKACFDVTNYRSAIYSVGTSSLRSIVGQFEYDQIIGDRNKLNKEWLSVVGNSIEHWGVQTTKAEIQSFGPLDASVAKTLEKQMDAERDRRQQELNTRAKINISEGEKQSMILHSEGNLVAAKNLADANLITAQKQAEGQRYLIEQETEALTQQLEAISKKLNNDHHLTVQYLLARRRFDELQAIANGNNNSTYFINNQTEGVHGLKLFSDLQKQDS
;
A
#
# COMPACT_ATOMS: atom_id res chain seq x y z
N MET A 1 -48.84 10.48 -24.02
CA MET A 1 -50.21 10.97 -23.76
C MET A 1 -51.35 9.97 -24.09
N LYS A 2 -51.10 8.81 -24.71
CA LYS A 2 -52.14 7.76 -24.95
C LYS A 2 -52.15 6.60 -23.93
N LEU A 3 -51.15 6.49 -23.04
CA LEU A 3 -51.14 5.52 -21.94
C LEU A 3 -51.85 6.01 -20.67
N PHE A 4 -52.23 7.28 -20.58
CA PHE A 4 -52.85 7.86 -19.38
C PHE A 4 -54.39 7.71 -19.37
N LEU A 5 -55.00 7.57 -20.54
CA LEU A 5 -56.46 7.48 -20.70
C LEU A 5 -56.99 6.04 -20.58
N VAL A 6 -56.18 5.04 -20.90
CA VAL A 6 -56.57 3.62 -20.81
C VAL A 6 -56.59 3.13 -19.35
N THR A 7 -55.78 3.72 -18.48
CA THR A 7 -55.75 3.41 -17.04
C THR A 7 -56.95 3.99 -16.28
N ILE A 8 -57.57 5.07 -16.80
CA ILE A 8 -58.75 5.72 -16.20
C ILE A 8 -60.05 5.02 -16.60
N LEU A 9 -60.07 4.36 -17.76
CA LEU A 9 -61.26 3.63 -18.24
C LEU A 9 -61.41 2.23 -17.63
N ILE A 10 -60.29 1.61 -17.20
CA ILE A 10 -60.32 0.33 -16.49
C ILE A 10 -60.62 0.53 -14.99
N SER A 11 -60.32 1.72 -14.43
CA SER A 11 -60.63 2.04 -13.03
C SER A 11 -62.11 2.38 -12.79
N THR A 12 -62.89 2.73 -13.81
CA THR A 12 -64.31 3.11 -13.66
C THR A 12 -65.27 1.91 -13.78
N LEU A 13 -64.87 0.80 -14.40
CA LEU A 13 -65.72 -0.41 -14.47
C LEU A 13 -65.58 -1.34 -13.25
N ALA A 14 -64.49 -1.23 -12.48
CA ALA A 14 -64.25 -2.08 -11.30
C ALA A 14 -64.87 -1.53 -9.99
N VAL A 15 -65.44 -0.33 -10.02
CA VAL A 15 -66.06 0.32 -8.83
C VAL A 15 -67.54 -0.10 -8.63
N GLY A 16 -68.15 -0.78 -9.61
CA GLY A 16 -69.58 -1.11 -9.57
C GLY A 16 -69.98 -2.45 -8.92
N LEU A 17 -69.05 -3.36 -8.63
CA LEU A 17 -69.38 -4.74 -8.23
C LEU A 17 -68.71 -5.23 -6.92
N SER A 18 -67.91 -4.41 -6.28
CA SER A 18 -67.26 -4.71 -4.99
C SER A 18 -67.78 -3.88 -3.82
N ALA A 19 -68.64 -2.88 -4.07
CA ALA A 19 -69.20 -2.00 -3.04
C ALA A 19 -70.30 -2.66 -2.17
N SER A 20 -70.79 -3.86 -2.50
CA SER A 20 -71.90 -4.51 -1.79
C SER A 20 -71.52 -5.72 -0.91
N VAL A 21 -70.25 -6.13 -0.86
CA VAL A 21 -69.82 -7.35 -0.13
C VAL A 21 -68.82 -7.10 1.00
N ILE A 22 -68.33 -5.87 1.21
CA ILE A 22 -67.34 -5.56 2.27
C ILE A 22 -67.87 -4.45 3.19
N SER A 23 -69.08 -4.59 3.72
CA SER A 23 -69.65 -3.65 4.71
C SER A 23 -69.79 -4.23 6.13
N SER A 24 -69.25 -5.42 6.43
CA SER A 24 -69.60 -6.12 7.69
C SER A 24 -68.44 -6.65 8.55
N ARG A 25 -67.20 -6.14 8.39
CA ARG A 25 -66.07 -6.55 9.27
C ARG A 25 -65.18 -5.43 9.83
N SER A 26 -65.65 -4.18 9.82
CA SER A 26 -65.02 -3.10 10.60
C SER A 26 -65.42 -3.22 12.08
N ARG A 27 -64.69 -4.04 12.85
CA ARG A 27 -64.80 -4.03 14.33
C ARG A 27 -63.99 -2.86 14.88
N ARG A 28 -64.75 -1.90 15.43
CA ARG A 28 -64.42 -0.66 16.18
C ARG A 28 -62.98 -0.57 16.72
N ILE A 29 -62.30 0.51 16.35
CA ILE A 29 -61.16 1.05 17.09
C ILE A 29 -61.71 1.61 18.41
N HIS A 30 -61.08 1.32 19.55
CA HIS A 30 -61.45 1.99 20.79
C HIS A 30 -61.07 3.46 20.68
N HIS A 31 -62.05 4.37 20.82
CA HIS A 31 -61.87 5.81 20.68
C HIS A 31 -60.70 6.35 21.53
N ASN A 32 -60.39 5.68 22.64
CA ASN A 32 -59.25 5.99 23.51
C ASN A 32 -57.88 5.78 22.83
N GLU A 33 -57.66 4.66 22.13
CA GLU A 33 -56.38 4.35 21.46
C GLU A 33 -56.08 5.34 20.32
N PHE A 34 -57.12 5.75 19.59
CA PHE A 34 -57.03 6.77 18.54
C PHE A 34 -56.60 8.13 19.12
N ASN A 35 -57.22 8.54 20.23
CA ASN A 35 -56.91 9.82 20.86
C ASN A 35 -55.50 9.85 21.45
N VAL A 36 -55.04 8.75 22.06
CA VAL A 36 -53.66 8.62 22.54
C VAL A 36 -52.67 8.75 21.39
N PHE A 37 -52.86 8.00 20.30
CA PHE A 37 -51.99 8.06 19.13
C PHE A 37 -51.93 9.46 18.49
N LYS A 38 -53.09 10.12 18.35
CA LYS A 38 -53.19 11.49 17.84
C LYS A 38 -52.42 12.48 18.72
N ASN A 39 -52.61 12.42 20.04
CA ASN A 39 -51.97 13.32 20.98
C ASN A 39 -50.45 13.09 21.06
N ASP A 40 -50.01 11.86 20.84
CA ASP A 40 -48.59 11.52 20.77
C ASP A 40 -47.91 12.06 19.52
N LEU A 41 -48.60 12.05 18.37
CA LEU A 41 -48.11 12.68 17.14
C LEU A 41 -48.01 14.21 17.29
N SER A 42 -49.04 14.86 17.82
CA SER A 42 -48.99 16.31 18.09
C SER A 42 -47.82 16.65 19.04
N PHE A 43 -47.62 15.89 20.12
CA PHE A 43 -46.48 16.10 21.01
C PHE A 43 -45.12 16.01 20.31
N ILE A 44 -44.91 14.99 19.48
CA ILE A 44 -43.62 14.75 18.80
C ILE A 44 -43.28 15.89 17.85
N PHE A 45 -44.26 16.39 17.09
CA PHE A 45 -44.02 17.39 16.05
C PHE A 45 -44.18 18.84 16.53
N GLU A 46 -44.95 19.12 17.59
CA GLU A 46 -45.18 20.47 18.11
C GLU A 46 -44.35 20.79 19.36
N GLN A 47 -44.24 19.86 20.32
CA GLN A 47 -43.64 20.14 21.63
C GLN A 47 -42.18 19.67 21.74
N ALA A 48 -41.86 18.57 21.06
CA ALA A 48 -40.53 17.98 21.05
C ALA A 48 -39.66 18.45 19.87
N SER A 49 -40.19 19.22 18.93
CA SER A 49 -39.41 19.78 17.82
C SER A 49 -38.67 21.07 18.26
N ILE A 50 -37.37 21.16 17.98
CA ILE A 50 -36.53 22.29 18.41
C ILE A 50 -36.55 23.40 17.35
N GLN A 51 -36.35 23.06 16.06
CA GLN A 51 -36.40 23.99 14.91
C GLN A 51 -36.69 23.25 13.58
N GLN A 52 -37.34 23.93 12.63
CA GLN A 52 -37.49 23.48 11.23
C GLN A 52 -36.43 24.15 10.34
N GLU A 53 -35.25 23.56 10.21
CA GLU A 53 -34.29 24.01 9.19
C GLU A 53 -34.57 23.29 7.86
N ASN A 54 -34.77 24.06 6.78
CA ASN A 54 -34.96 23.55 5.41
C ASN A 54 -36.08 22.50 5.25
N GLY A 55 -37.16 22.61 6.05
CA GLY A 55 -38.31 21.70 5.97
C GLY A 55 -38.08 20.30 6.56
N LYS A 56 -37.02 20.11 7.35
CA LYS A 56 -36.74 18.90 8.12
C LYS A 56 -37.05 19.12 9.61
N TYR A 57 -37.55 18.09 10.28
CA TYR A 57 -37.83 18.10 11.70
C TYR A 57 -36.59 17.65 12.49
N ILE A 58 -36.12 18.51 13.39
CA ILE A 58 -35.06 18.20 14.37
C ILE A 58 -35.74 18.08 15.75
N ILE A 59 -35.58 16.92 16.38
CA ILE A 59 -36.26 16.59 17.64
C ILE A 59 -35.30 16.60 18.82
N ASP A 60 -35.80 17.12 19.94
CA ASP A 60 -35.15 17.05 21.24
C ASP A 60 -35.24 15.64 21.82
N LYS A 61 -34.09 14.98 21.94
CA LYS A 61 -34.01 13.62 22.48
C LYS A 61 -34.39 13.56 23.96
N GLU A 62 -34.18 14.63 24.72
CA GLU A 62 -34.45 14.67 26.16
C GLU A 62 -35.96 14.72 26.42
N LYS A 63 -36.70 15.56 25.69
CA LYS A 63 -38.17 15.63 25.79
C LYS A 63 -38.87 14.35 25.35
N ILE A 64 -38.32 13.66 24.35
CA ILE A 64 -38.85 12.35 23.93
C ILE A 64 -38.59 11.29 25.00
N ALA A 65 -37.41 11.30 25.62
CA ALA A 65 -37.08 10.38 26.71
C ALA A 65 -37.96 10.61 27.95
N GLU A 66 -38.32 11.85 28.26
CA GLU A 66 -39.19 12.20 29.39
C GLU A 66 -40.62 11.67 29.21
N LYS A 67 -41.19 11.77 28.00
CA LYS A 67 -42.57 11.33 27.74
C LYS A 67 -42.70 9.83 27.41
N PHE A 68 -41.78 9.28 26.62
CA PHE A 68 -41.90 7.91 26.08
C PHE A 68 -40.88 6.92 26.66
N GLY A 69 -39.95 7.37 27.50
CA GLY A 69 -38.86 6.57 28.06
C GLY A 69 -37.63 6.51 27.14
N ALA A 70 -36.45 6.28 27.74
CA ALA A 70 -35.18 6.24 27.01
C ALA A 70 -35.12 5.15 25.92
N GLU A 71 -35.82 4.03 26.10
CA GLU A 71 -35.89 2.92 25.15
C GLU A 71 -36.69 3.26 23.88
N ALA A 72 -37.57 4.27 23.93
CA ALA A 72 -38.40 4.68 22.80
C ALA A 72 -37.70 5.66 21.84
N VAL A 73 -36.62 6.31 22.30
CA VAL A 73 -35.90 7.35 21.55
C VAL A 73 -35.40 6.84 20.18
N PRO A 74 -34.73 5.67 20.06
CA PRO A 74 -34.25 5.18 18.77
C PRO A 74 -35.38 4.97 17.74
N SER A 75 -36.53 4.44 18.19
CA SER A 75 -37.70 4.18 17.34
C SER A 75 -38.24 5.48 16.74
N ILE A 76 -38.44 6.49 17.60
CA ILE A 76 -38.97 7.80 17.18
C ILE A 76 -37.97 8.52 16.27
N MET A 77 -36.67 8.46 16.58
CA MET A 77 -35.63 9.06 15.73
C MET A 77 -35.57 8.42 14.33
N ALA A 78 -35.71 7.10 14.23
CA ALA A 78 -35.81 6.41 12.94
C ALA A 78 -37.06 6.83 12.16
N PHE A 79 -38.19 7.01 12.84
CA PHE A 79 -39.42 7.52 12.23
C PHE A 79 -39.27 8.97 11.72
N ILE A 80 -38.58 9.85 12.45
CA ILE A 80 -38.33 11.23 11.98
C ILE A 80 -37.42 11.27 10.77
N LYS A 81 -36.39 10.42 10.72
CA LYS A 81 -35.56 10.29 9.51
C LYS A 81 -36.41 9.90 8.29
N LEU A 82 -37.35 8.97 8.45
CA LEU A 82 -38.30 8.62 7.39
C LEU A 82 -39.18 9.80 6.98
N VAL A 83 -39.74 10.54 7.95
CA VAL A 83 -40.56 11.74 7.69
C VAL A 83 -39.74 12.82 6.99
N ASN A 84 -38.44 12.93 7.27
CA ASN A 84 -37.50 13.85 6.62
C ASN A 84 -37.02 13.37 5.23
N LYS A 85 -37.52 12.22 4.74
CA LYS A 85 -37.12 11.57 3.48
C LYS A 85 -35.64 11.18 3.45
N GLU A 86 -35.07 10.86 4.60
CA GLU A 86 -33.69 10.36 4.71
C GLU A 86 -33.66 8.84 4.60
N ILE A 87 -32.56 8.30 4.06
CA ILE A 87 -32.37 6.85 3.92
C ILE A 87 -31.99 6.29 5.30
N LEU A 88 -32.72 5.28 5.76
CA LEU A 88 -32.37 4.54 6.98
C LEU A 88 -31.13 3.66 6.72
N THR A 89 -30.13 3.79 7.59
CA THR A 89 -28.94 2.92 7.59
C THR A 89 -29.03 1.88 8.72
N SER A 90 -28.19 0.85 8.67
CA SER A 90 -28.15 -0.20 9.71
C SER A 90 -27.80 0.36 11.11
N SER A 91 -27.07 1.47 11.18
CA SER A 91 -26.77 2.14 12.46
C SER A 91 -28.00 2.80 13.10
N ASP A 92 -29.01 3.17 12.31
CA ASP A 92 -30.22 3.83 12.80
C ASP A 92 -31.22 2.86 13.44
N LEU A 93 -31.04 1.56 13.20
CA LEU A 93 -31.84 0.50 13.80
C LEU A 93 -31.22 -0.09 15.07
N VAL A 94 -30.03 0.38 15.46
CA VAL A 94 -29.36 -0.05 16.70
C VAL A 94 -30.25 0.37 17.87
N ASN A 95 -30.64 -0.60 18.70
CA ASN A 95 -31.55 -0.44 19.85
C ASN A 95 -33.02 -0.10 19.50
N VAL A 96 -33.44 -0.22 18.24
CA VAL A 96 -34.86 -0.19 17.87
C VAL A 96 -35.47 -1.57 18.16
N PRO A 97 -36.48 -1.69 19.03
CA PRO A 97 -37.07 -2.98 19.38
C PRO A 97 -37.63 -3.69 18.14
N ILE A 98 -37.36 -4.98 18.04
CA ILE A 98 -37.81 -5.80 16.92
C ILE A 98 -39.32 -5.98 17.06
N PRO A 99 -40.13 -5.78 16.00
CA PRO A 99 -41.60 -5.80 16.09
C PRO A 99 -42.20 -7.10 16.64
N THR A 100 -41.43 -8.20 16.67
CA THR A 100 -41.83 -9.49 17.26
C THR A 100 -41.94 -9.48 18.79
N GLN A 101 -41.36 -8.50 19.49
CA GLN A 101 -41.47 -8.34 20.95
C GLN A 101 -42.80 -7.73 21.38
N PHE A 102 -43.49 -7.03 20.49
CA PHE A 102 -44.88 -6.63 20.67
C PHE A 102 -45.74 -7.75 20.08
N LEU A 103 -46.73 -8.26 20.82
CA LEU A 103 -47.70 -9.27 20.34
C LEU A 103 -48.58 -8.69 19.20
N GLN A 104 -47.99 -8.43 18.05
CA GLN A 104 -48.57 -7.74 16.92
C GLN A 104 -48.23 -8.51 15.64
N GLN A 105 -49.27 -8.91 14.91
CA GLN A 105 -49.09 -9.37 13.54
C GLN A 105 -48.41 -8.26 12.73
N SER A 106 -47.33 -8.59 12.03
CA SER A 106 -46.65 -7.65 11.12
C SER A 106 -47.68 -7.10 10.13
N TRP A 107 -47.73 -5.79 9.90
CA TRP A 107 -48.59 -5.18 8.89
C TRP A 107 -48.37 -5.79 7.48
N LEU A 108 -47.22 -6.39 7.19
CA LEU A 108 -47.00 -7.21 5.98
C LEU A 108 -48.01 -8.38 5.83
N SER A 109 -48.53 -8.92 6.93
CA SER A 109 -49.64 -9.89 6.97
C SER A 109 -51.01 -9.25 6.81
N CYS A 110 -51.14 -7.93 6.99
CA CYS A 110 -52.39 -7.16 6.82
C CYS A 110 -52.45 -6.45 5.45
N VAL A 111 -51.30 -6.06 4.90
CA VAL A 111 -51.15 -5.39 3.59
C VAL A 111 -51.15 -6.40 2.45
N THR A 112 -50.79 -7.66 2.71
CA THR A 112 -51.06 -8.76 1.77
C THR A 112 -52.56 -9.02 1.59
N ASP A 113 -53.40 -8.65 2.55
CA ASP A 113 -54.87 -8.74 2.46
C ASP A 113 -55.54 -7.48 1.89
N SER A 114 -54.81 -6.36 1.75
CA SER A 114 -55.32 -5.09 1.20
C SER A 114 -54.50 -4.68 -0.02
N VAL A 115 -54.89 -5.24 -1.17
CA VAL A 115 -54.39 -4.86 -2.50
C VAL A 115 -54.55 -3.35 -2.71
N ILE A 116 -53.43 -2.63 -2.63
CA ILE A 116 -53.12 -1.33 -3.24
C ILE A 116 -54.36 -0.49 -3.58
N GLU A 117 -54.82 0.33 -2.63
CA GLU A 117 -55.29 1.64 -3.05
C GLU A 117 -54.04 2.49 -3.33
N MET A 118 -53.90 2.90 -4.58
CA MET A 118 -52.80 3.73 -5.11
C MET A 118 -52.65 5.09 -4.39
N THR A 119 -53.51 5.37 -3.40
CA THR A 119 -53.55 6.53 -2.51
C THR A 119 -52.57 6.45 -1.34
N GLY A 120 -52.26 5.24 -0.83
CA GLY A 120 -51.45 5.06 0.39
C GLY A 120 -49.95 5.33 0.24
N ILE A 121 -49.38 5.09 -0.94
CA ILE A 121 -47.97 5.36 -1.22
C ILE A 121 -47.72 6.87 -1.39
N GLY A 122 -48.65 7.59 -2.04
CA GLY A 122 -48.60 9.05 -2.17
C GLY A 122 -48.66 9.77 -0.82
N PHE A 123 -49.45 9.23 0.12
CA PHE A 123 -49.52 9.71 1.50
C PHE A 123 -48.16 9.63 2.23
N LEU A 124 -47.46 8.50 2.15
CA LEU A 124 -46.16 8.32 2.82
C LEU A 124 -45.03 9.15 2.19
N THR A 125 -45.08 9.43 0.88
CA THR A 125 -44.03 10.17 0.18
C THR A 125 -44.20 11.70 0.19
N GLY A 126 -45.36 12.22 0.60
CA GLY A 126 -45.61 13.67 0.61
C GLY A 126 -46.86 14.12 1.37
N GLY A 127 -47.95 13.35 1.35
CA GLY A 127 -49.20 13.73 2.04
C GLY A 127 -49.06 13.85 3.57
N MET A 128 -48.21 13.02 4.19
CA MET A 128 -47.95 13.05 5.62
C MET A 128 -47.30 14.38 6.05
N GLN A 129 -46.29 14.86 5.30
CA GLN A 129 -45.64 16.14 5.57
C GLN A 129 -46.63 17.31 5.40
N GLU A 130 -47.54 17.23 4.43
CA GLU A 130 -48.53 18.28 4.20
C GLU A 130 -49.57 18.36 5.33
N LEU A 131 -50.02 17.22 5.86
CA LEU A 131 -50.94 17.19 7.00
C LEU A 131 -50.27 17.63 8.31
N ILE A 132 -49.01 17.26 8.52
CA ILE A 132 -48.21 17.71 9.67
C ILE A 132 -48.02 19.24 9.58
N LYS A 133 -47.73 19.79 8.40
CA LYS A 133 -47.61 21.25 8.19
C LYS A 133 -48.91 22.02 8.41
N LYS A 134 -50.06 21.39 8.17
CA LYS A 134 -51.40 21.97 8.37
C LYS A 134 -51.96 21.70 9.78
N GLU A 135 -51.19 21.05 10.65
CA GLU A 135 -51.61 20.68 12.02
C GLU A 135 -52.92 19.85 12.06
N LEU A 136 -53.19 19.08 10.99
CA LEU A 136 -54.40 18.25 10.84
C LEU A 136 -54.18 16.87 11.46
N TRP A 137 -53.96 16.82 12.78
CA TRP A 137 -53.59 15.59 13.51
C TRP A 137 -54.64 14.48 13.46
N GLU A 138 -55.92 14.85 13.41
CA GLU A 138 -57.01 13.88 13.33
C GLU A 138 -57.02 13.15 11.97
N GLU A 139 -56.85 13.89 10.88
CA GLU A 139 -56.79 13.33 9.53
C GLU A 139 -55.47 12.57 9.29
N LEU A 140 -54.36 13.09 9.83
CA LEU A 140 -53.06 12.39 9.83
C LEU A 140 -53.17 11.03 10.51
N ALA A 141 -53.75 10.98 11.72
CA ALA A 141 -53.95 9.74 12.44
C ALA A 141 -54.83 8.79 11.63
N LYS A 142 -56.01 9.24 11.15
CA LYS A 142 -56.93 8.42 10.33
C LYS A 142 -56.24 7.79 9.12
N GLU A 143 -55.49 8.56 8.35
CA GLU A 143 -54.78 8.05 7.16
C GLU A 143 -53.67 7.07 7.53
N ILE A 144 -52.90 7.32 8.59
CA ILE A 144 -51.90 6.35 9.09
C ILE A 144 -52.59 5.04 9.50
N ILE A 145 -53.75 5.10 10.18
CA ILE A 145 -54.50 3.90 10.56
C ILE A 145 -54.98 3.12 9.34
N LYS A 146 -55.47 3.82 8.32
CA LYS A 146 -55.92 3.20 7.07
C LYS A 146 -54.78 2.45 6.38
N VAL A 147 -53.58 3.03 6.35
CA VAL A 147 -52.43 2.46 5.64
C VAL A 147 -51.76 1.31 6.41
N VAL A 148 -51.57 1.45 7.72
CA VAL A 148 -50.76 0.50 8.52
C VAL A 148 -51.63 -0.52 9.28
N GLY A 149 -52.93 -0.25 9.38
CA GLY A 149 -53.90 -1.13 10.02
C GLY A 149 -53.92 -1.00 11.55
N LYS A 150 -55.08 -1.29 12.15
CA LYS A 150 -55.36 -1.10 13.59
C LYS A 150 -54.42 -1.80 14.55
N ASN A 151 -53.79 -2.91 14.15
CA ASN A 151 -52.92 -3.69 15.04
C ASN A 151 -51.55 -3.03 15.25
N ALA A 152 -51.10 -2.17 14.34
CA ALA A 152 -49.82 -1.48 14.42
C ALA A 152 -49.82 -0.30 15.42
N ILE A 153 -51.00 0.08 15.93
CA ILE A 153 -51.21 1.24 16.81
C ILE A 153 -51.41 0.80 18.27
N LYS A 154 -51.55 -0.51 18.53
CA LYS A 154 -51.70 -1.07 19.88
C LYS A 154 -50.50 -0.80 20.80
N GLY A 155 -49.35 -0.42 20.24
CA GLY A 155 -48.14 -0.02 20.98
C GLY A 155 -47.90 1.50 20.99
N GLY A 156 -48.93 2.30 20.70
CA GLY A 156 -48.81 3.75 20.55
C GLY A 156 -47.92 4.16 19.38
N VAL A 157 -47.46 5.42 19.39
CA VAL A 157 -46.57 5.95 18.33
C VAL A 157 -45.21 5.25 18.32
N VAL A 158 -44.73 4.76 19.47
CA VAL A 158 -43.44 4.07 19.59
C VAL A 158 -43.44 2.74 18.85
N GLY A 159 -44.46 1.90 19.07
CA GLY A 159 -44.60 0.62 18.36
C GLY A 159 -44.80 0.80 16.85
N PHE A 160 -45.58 1.82 16.47
CA PHE A 160 -45.73 2.23 15.08
C PHE A 160 -44.39 2.63 14.45
N ALA A 161 -43.63 3.50 15.10
CA ALA A 161 -42.33 4.00 14.65
C ALA A 161 -41.30 2.87 14.47
N ALA A 162 -41.21 1.97 15.46
CA ALA A 162 -40.32 0.80 15.40
C ALA A 162 -40.70 -0.15 14.25
N SER A 163 -42.00 -0.45 14.10
CA SER A 163 -42.51 -1.28 13.01
C SER A 163 -42.22 -0.67 11.64
N MET A 164 -42.43 0.64 11.48
CA MET A 164 -42.17 1.33 10.22
C MET A 164 -40.67 1.31 9.87
N ALA A 165 -39.80 1.58 10.84
CA ALA A 165 -38.35 1.60 10.64
C ALA A 165 -37.80 0.24 10.13
N TRP A 166 -38.15 -0.86 10.81
CA TRP A 166 -37.71 -2.20 10.42
C TRP A 166 -38.22 -2.63 9.04
N ASN A 167 -39.46 -2.26 8.71
CA ASN A 167 -40.07 -2.70 7.45
C ASN A 167 -39.62 -1.88 6.25
N VAL A 168 -39.42 -0.57 6.40
CA VAL A 168 -38.83 0.26 5.33
C VAL A 168 -37.38 -0.16 5.06
N PHE A 169 -36.61 -0.43 6.11
CA PHE A 169 -35.26 -0.97 5.96
C PHE A 169 -35.24 -2.36 5.29
N LYS A 170 -36.19 -3.24 5.62
CA LYS A 170 -36.31 -4.55 4.96
C LYS A 170 -36.64 -4.39 3.48
N LEU A 171 -37.55 -3.48 3.12
CA LEU A 171 -37.92 -3.21 1.73
C LEU A 171 -36.77 -2.58 0.93
N SER A 172 -36.01 -1.65 1.51
CA SER A 172 -34.84 -1.06 0.85
C SER A 172 -33.73 -2.10 0.64
N ASN A 173 -33.49 -2.99 1.61
CA ASN A 173 -32.54 -4.09 1.44
C ASN A 173 -32.99 -5.12 0.41
N ILE A 174 -34.29 -5.43 0.33
CA ILE A 174 -34.85 -6.31 -0.71
C ILE A 174 -34.68 -5.67 -2.10
N ALA A 175 -34.93 -4.36 -2.22
CA ALA A 175 -34.74 -3.63 -3.48
C ALA A 175 -33.28 -3.64 -3.96
N HIS A 176 -32.31 -3.60 -3.04
CA HIS A 176 -30.89 -3.70 -3.39
C HIS A 176 -30.41 -5.13 -3.71
N HIS A 177 -31.13 -6.17 -3.26
CA HIS A 177 -30.82 -7.58 -3.57
C HIS A 177 -31.57 -8.16 -4.77
N SER A 178 -32.54 -7.42 -5.35
CA SER A 178 -33.41 -7.88 -6.42
C SER A 178 -32.91 -7.50 -7.84
N SER A 179 -31.70 -7.91 -8.20
CA SER A 179 -31.24 -7.82 -9.61
C SER A 179 -31.56 -9.07 -10.44
N ASN A 180 -32.22 -10.08 -9.87
CA ASN A 180 -32.57 -11.33 -10.55
C ASN A 180 -34.07 -11.65 -10.47
N GLU A 181 -34.93 -10.64 -10.41
CA GLU A 181 -36.37 -10.84 -10.49
C GLU A 181 -36.76 -11.24 -11.92
N GLN A 182 -37.26 -12.47 -12.03
CA GLN A 182 -37.80 -13.07 -13.25
C GLN A 182 -39.06 -12.32 -13.70
N LYS A 183 -38.88 -11.19 -14.40
CA LYS A 183 -39.99 -10.41 -14.95
C LYS A 183 -40.63 -11.18 -16.11
N ARG A 184 -41.83 -11.68 -15.85
CA ARG A 184 -42.70 -12.33 -16.83
C ARG A 184 -43.35 -11.27 -17.71
N SER A 185 -42.78 -11.01 -18.88
CA SER A 185 -43.34 -10.08 -19.88
C SER A 185 -43.58 -10.78 -21.22
N PHE A 186 -44.56 -10.29 -21.98
CA PHE A 186 -44.85 -10.81 -23.32
C PHE A 186 -43.72 -10.48 -24.31
N LEU A 187 -43.19 -9.26 -24.20
CA LEU A 187 -42.05 -8.76 -24.95
C LEU A 187 -40.88 -8.61 -23.98
N THR A 188 -39.77 -9.25 -24.29
CA THR A 188 -38.53 -9.15 -23.52
C THR A 188 -37.44 -8.61 -24.45
N ILE A 189 -36.91 -7.44 -24.13
CA ILE A 189 -35.75 -6.90 -24.85
C ILE A 189 -34.48 -7.40 -24.14
N VAL A 190 -33.61 -8.07 -24.89
CA VAL A 190 -32.26 -8.46 -24.46
C VAL A 190 -31.29 -7.46 -25.06
N ASN A 191 -30.60 -6.71 -24.21
CA ASN A 191 -29.64 -5.71 -24.66
C ASN A 191 -28.36 -6.40 -25.17
N GLN A 192 -27.60 -5.70 -26.03
CA GLN A 192 -26.26 -6.15 -26.38
C GLN A 192 -25.37 -6.24 -25.14
N GLY A 193 -24.47 -7.22 -25.11
CA GLY A 193 -23.65 -7.55 -23.93
C GLY A 193 -24.35 -8.43 -22.89
N PHE A 194 -25.63 -8.73 -23.08
CA PHE A 194 -26.37 -9.71 -22.29
C PHE A 194 -26.67 -10.95 -23.13
N GLU A 195 -26.61 -12.11 -22.49
CA GLU A 195 -27.19 -13.35 -23.00
C GLU A 195 -28.39 -13.72 -22.14
N ALA A 196 -29.39 -14.39 -22.72
CA ALA A 196 -30.55 -14.81 -21.97
C ALA A 196 -30.96 -16.23 -22.32
N TYR A 197 -31.49 -16.94 -21.32
CA TYR A 197 -32.07 -18.26 -21.49
C TYR A 197 -33.54 -18.24 -21.11
N ARG A 198 -34.37 -18.78 -22.00
CA ARG A 198 -35.80 -18.97 -21.79
C ARG A 198 -36.06 -20.41 -21.40
N THR A 199 -36.72 -20.63 -20.28
CA THR A 199 -37.23 -21.94 -19.87
C THR A 199 -38.75 -21.98 -19.98
N THR A 200 -39.29 -23.15 -20.33
CA THR A 200 -40.72 -23.40 -20.46
C THR A 200 -41.15 -24.30 -19.30
N LEU A 201 -41.89 -23.73 -18.34
CA LEU A 201 -42.28 -24.42 -17.08
C LEU A 201 -41.11 -25.10 -16.36
N GLY A 202 -39.93 -24.46 -16.40
CA GLY A 202 -38.70 -24.97 -15.79
C GLY A 202 -37.95 -26.04 -16.59
N LYS A 203 -38.35 -26.32 -17.83
CA LYS A 203 -37.68 -27.27 -18.74
C LYS A 203 -37.23 -26.59 -20.04
N ASN A 204 -36.38 -27.28 -20.81
CA ASN A 204 -35.91 -26.89 -22.15
C ASN A 204 -35.35 -25.46 -22.24
N PRO A 205 -34.12 -25.23 -21.73
CA PRO A 205 -33.48 -23.93 -21.84
C PRO A 205 -33.16 -23.60 -23.31
N VAL A 206 -33.76 -22.53 -23.83
CA VAL A 206 -33.53 -22.01 -25.18
C VAL A 206 -32.70 -20.73 -25.09
N HIS A 207 -31.58 -20.68 -25.80
CA HIS A 207 -30.74 -19.50 -25.89
C HIS A 207 -31.44 -18.38 -26.68
N LEU A 208 -31.45 -17.17 -26.14
CA LEU A 208 -32.01 -15.97 -26.74
C LEU A 208 -30.88 -15.01 -27.14
N GLN A 209 -30.82 -14.67 -28.42
CA GLN A 209 -29.88 -13.66 -28.93
C GLN A 209 -30.29 -12.24 -28.49
N PRO A 210 -29.33 -11.29 -28.43
CA PRO A 210 -29.63 -9.88 -28.21
C PRO A 210 -30.65 -9.35 -29.23
N GLY A 211 -31.68 -8.65 -28.75
CA GLY A 211 -32.79 -8.14 -29.55
C GLY A 211 -34.15 -8.31 -28.90
N LEU A 212 -35.21 -8.13 -29.69
CA LEU A 212 -36.58 -8.30 -29.25
C LEU A 212 -36.96 -9.78 -29.25
N CYS A 213 -37.23 -10.32 -28.06
CA CYS A 213 -37.64 -11.71 -27.87
C CYS A 213 -39.10 -11.79 -27.39
N VAL A 214 -39.84 -12.76 -27.94
CA VAL A 214 -41.23 -13.02 -27.55
C VAL A 214 -41.28 -14.17 -26.54
N SER A 215 -41.97 -13.92 -25.44
CA SER A 215 -42.12 -14.86 -24.32
C SER A 215 -43.58 -14.89 -23.86
N ILE A 216 -44.06 -16.04 -23.38
CA ILE A 216 -45.43 -16.16 -22.85
C ILE A 216 -45.32 -16.05 -21.33
N PRO A 217 -45.80 -14.99 -20.67
CA PRO A 217 -45.49 -14.70 -19.27
C PRO A 217 -45.94 -15.78 -18.26
N VAL A 218 -46.91 -16.62 -18.61
CA VAL A 218 -47.39 -17.70 -17.73
C VAL A 218 -46.49 -18.94 -17.79
N ILE A 219 -45.93 -19.22 -18.97
CA ILE A 219 -45.26 -20.50 -19.28
C ILE A 219 -43.74 -20.31 -19.37
N HIS A 220 -43.31 -19.18 -19.91
CA HIS A 220 -41.92 -18.85 -20.17
C HIS A 220 -41.32 -18.02 -19.04
N ASN A 221 -40.10 -18.38 -18.68
CA ASN A 221 -39.28 -17.66 -17.74
C ASN A 221 -37.95 -17.32 -18.40
N VAL A 222 -37.58 -16.04 -18.38
CA VAL A 222 -36.35 -15.55 -19.03
C VAL A 222 -35.37 -15.10 -17.97
N GLN A 223 -34.22 -15.76 -17.91
CA GLN A 223 -33.07 -15.34 -17.11
C GLN A 223 -32.08 -14.62 -18.00
N LYS A 224 -31.65 -13.42 -17.59
CA LYS A 224 -30.66 -12.62 -18.31
C LYS A 224 -29.36 -12.61 -17.53
N VAL A 225 -28.25 -12.75 -18.23
CA VAL A 225 -26.90 -12.75 -17.68
C VAL A 225 -26.09 -11.69 -18.41
N ASP A 226 -25.38 -10.86 -17.65
CA ASP A 226 -24.45 -9.89 -18.22
C ASP A 226 -23.14 -10.60 -18.56
N MET A 227 -22.69 -10.47 -19.80
CA MET A 227 -21.45 -11.07 -20.31
C MET A 227 -20.26 -10.12 -20.21
N ARG A 228 -20.49 -8.88 -19.77
CA ARG A 228 -19.44 -7.90 -19.54
C ARG A 228 -18.69 -8.20 -18.25
N GLU A 229 -17.52 -7.60 -18.12
CA GLU A 229 -16.76 -7.68 -16.87
C GLU A 229 -17.52 -6.96 -15.76
N ASP A 230 -17.59 -7.61 -14.60
CA ASP A 230 -18.23 -7.10 -13.41
C ASP A 230 -17.37 -7.36 -12.16
N GLY A 231 -17.60 -6.60 -11.10
CA GLY A 231 -16.84 -6.65 -9.86
C GLY A 231 -17.67 -7.14 -8.69
N VAL A 232 -17.09 -8.05 -7.89
CA VAL A 232 -17.57 -8.33 -6.53
C VAL A 232 -16.62 -7.68 -5.55
N THR A 233 -17.15 -6.75 -4.75
CA THR A 233 -16.43 -6.14 -3.64
C THR A 233 -16.61 -7.00 -2.39
N VAL A 234 -15.51 -7.33 -1.75
CA VAL A 234 -15.48 -7.99 -0.46
C VAL A 234 -15.10 -6.98 0.61
N GLU A 235 -16.10 -6.55 1.36
CA GLU A 235 -15.98 -5.50 2.37
C GLU A 235 -15.57 -6.09 3.73
N ARG A 236 -14.58 -5.45 4.37
CA ARG A 236 -14.14 -5.65 5.77
C ARG A 236 -14.11 -7.11 6.22
N ILE A 237 -13.07 -7.82 5.80
CA ILE A 237 -12.77 -9.15 6.32
C ILE A 237 -11.72 -9.05 7.41
N ASP A 238 -12.04 -9.67 8.54
CA ASP A 238 -11.08 -9.92 9.61
C ASP A 238 -10.38 -11.27 9.36
N ALA A 239 -9.04 -11.24 9.45
CA ALA A 239 -8.16 -12.37 9.24
C ALA A 239 -6.90 -12.26 10.12
N PHE A 240 -6.14 -13.35 10.18
CA PHE A 240 -4.83 -13.38 10.80
C PHE A 240 -3.79 -13.65 9.72
N THR A 241 -2.68 -12.92 9.77
CA THR A 241 -1.51 -13.18 8.93
C THR A 241 -0.70 -14.35 9.50
N LYS A 242 0.31 -14.81 8.74
CA LYS A 242 1.21 -15.91 9.14
C LYS A 242 1.95 -15.65 10.45
N ASP A 243 2.27 -14.39 10.72
CA ASP A 243 2.90 -13.87 11.93
C ASP A 243 1.89 -13.57 13.06
N ASN A 244 0.66 -14.10 12.95
CA ASN A 244 -0.39 -14.01 13.97
C ASN A 244 -0.82 -12.56 14.27
N VAL A 245 -0.73 -11.67 13.29
CA VAL A 245 -1.21 -10.29 13.42
C VAL A 245 -2.68 -10.23 13.00
N PRO A 246 -3.59 -9.74 13.86
CA PRO A 246 -4.98 -9.54 13.49
C PRO A 246 -5.09 -8.34 12.54
N VAL A 247 -5.63 -8.60 11.34
CA VAL A 247 -5.74 -7.63 10.26
C VAL A 247 -7.17 -7.53 9.76
N GLN A 248 -7.51 -6.35 9.25
CA GLN A 248 -8.71 -6.09 8.50
C GLN A 248 -8.34 -5.69 7.07
N LEU A 249 -9.03 -6.27 6.10
CA LEU A 249 -8.78 -5.97 4.70
C LEU A 249 -10.05 -5.94 3.86
N SER A 250 -9.98 -5.21 2.75
CA SER A 250 -11.01 -5.15 1.72
C SER A 250 -10.39 -5.37 0.36
N ALA A 251 -11.11 -6.04 -0.53
CA ALA A 251 -10.61 -6.38 -1.86
C ALA A 251 -11.75 -6.44 -2.87
N VAL A 252 -11.41 -6.28 -4.15
CA VAL A 252 -12.34 -6.43 -5.27
C VAL A 252 -11.85 -7.53 -6.18
N LEU A 253 -12.79 -8.37 -6.59
CA LEU A 253 -12.57 -9.42 -7.58
C LEU A 253 -13.36 -9.07 -8.84
N PHE A 254 -12.66 -8.92 -9.95
CA PHE A 254 -13.25 -8.75 -11.27
C PHE A 254 -13.38 -10.09 -11.97
N TYR A 255 -14.53 -10.33 -12.57
CA TYR A 255 -14.87 -11.56 -13.25
C TYR A 255 -15.68 -11.28 -14.52
N GLN A 256 -15.62 -12.21 -15.45
CA GLN A 256 -16.43 -12.20 -16.67
C GLN A 256 -17.12 -13.55 -16.86
N VAL A 257 -18.41 -13.52 -17.17
CA VAL A 257 -19.13 -14.74 -17.55
C VAL A 257 -18.72 -15.16 -18.96
N LYS A 258 -18.24 -16.40 -19.12
CA LYS A 258 -17.91 -17.00 -20.43
C LYS A 258 -19.04 -17.87 -20.98
N SER A 259 -19.82 -18.49 -20.10
CA SER A 259 -20.98 -19.30 -20.49
C SER A 259 -22.19 -18.93 -19.65
N ALA A 260 -23.15 -18.21 -20.25
CA ALA A 260 -24.40 -17.88 -19.58
C ALA A 260 -25.25 -19.11 -19.25
N TYR A 261 -25.11 -20.22 -19.99
CA TYR A 261 -25.79 -21.47 -19.67
C TYR A 261 -25.36 -21.99 -18.29
N LYS A 262 -24.06 -22.19 -18.09
CA LYS A 262 -23.51 -22.68 -16.83
C LYS A 262 -23.81 -21.71 -15.67
N ALA A 263 -23.68 -20.41 -15.91
CA ALA A 263 -23.96 -19.40 -14.89
C ALA A 263 -25.44 -19.38 -14.44
N CYS A 264 -26.39 -19.76 -15.31
CA CYS A 264 -27.82 -19.85 -14.98
C CYS A 264 -28.21 -21.17 -14.31
N PHE A 265 -27.58 -22.29 -14.70
CA PHE A 265 -28.09 -23.63 -14.37
C PHE A 265 -27.18 -24.45 -13.44
N ASP A 266 -25.87 -24.19 -13.42
CA ASP A 266 -24.92 -24.93 -12.56
C ASP A 266 -24.81 -24.32 -11.15
N VAL A 267 -25.33 -23.10 -10.95
CA VAL A 267 -25.33 -22.40 -9.66
C VAL A 267 -26.58 -21.53 -9.49
N THR A 268 -27.11 -21.47 -8.28
CA THR A 268 -28.33 -20.69 -7.96
C THR A 268 -28.11 -19.19 -8.14
N ASN A 269 -27.01 -18.66 -7.60
CA ASN A 269 -26.58 -17.28 -7.78
C ASN A 269 -25.04 -17.23 -7.82
N TYR A 270 -24.50 -17.18 -9.03
CA TYR A 270 -23.04 -17.15 -9.24
C TYR A 270 -22.39 -15.96 -8.52
N ARG A 271 -23.01 -14.77 -8.50
CA ARG A 271 -22.43 -13.58 -7.85
C ARG A 271 -22.25 -13.79 -6.35
N SER A 272 -23.27 -14.33 -5.68
CA SER A 272 -23.19 -14.63 -4.24
C SER A 272 -22.19 -15.75 -3.97
N ALA A 273 -22.15 -16.78 -4.82
CA ALA A 273 -21.22 -17.89 -4.66
C ALA A 273 -19.76 -17.43 -4.84
N ILE A 274 -19.49 -16.59 -5.84
CA ILE A 274 -18.19 -15.93 -6.05
C ILE A 274 -17.81 -15.07 -4.85
N TYR A 275 -18.74 -14.29 -4.28
CA TYR A 275 -18.48 -13.52 -3.05
C TYR A 275 -18.05 -14.43 -1.90
N SER A 276 -18.77 -15.53 -1.66
CA SER A 276 -18.46 -16.48 -0.60
C SER A 276 -17.11 -17.18 -0.80
N VAL A 277 -16.84 -17.67 -2.01
CA VAL A 277 -15.55 -18.31 -2.37
C VAL A 277 -14.40 -17.31 -2.32
N GLY A 278 -14.61 -16.10 -2.81
CA GLY A 278 -13.63 -15.01 -2.74
C GLY A 278 -13.28 -14.68 -1.29
N THR A 279 -14.29 -14.56 -0.43
CA THR A 279 -14.14 -14.28 1.01
C THR A 279 -13.37 -15.39 1.73
N SER A 280 -13.76 -16.66 1.54
CA SER A 280 -13.09 -17.78 2.20
C SER A 280 -11.65 -17.97 1.70
N SER A 281 -11.43 -17.85 0.40
CA SER A 281 -10.10 -17.97 -0.22
C SER A 281 -9.19 -16.84 0.23
N LEU A 282 -9.70 -15.60 0.29
CA LEU A 282 -8.91 -14.45 0.73
C LEU A 282 -8.45 -14.63 2.19
N ARG A 283 -9.33 -15.08 3.08
CA ARG A 283 -8.97 -15.38 4.47
C ARG A 283 -7.89 -16.47 4.56
N SER A 284 -7.99 -17.51 3.73
CA SER A 284 -7.01 -18.59 3.71
C SER A 284 -5.63 -18.14 3.20
N ILE A 285 -5.59 -17.27 2.19
CA ILE A 285 -4.35 -16.82 1.56
C ILE A 285 -3.63 -15.80 2.42
N VAL A 286 -4.35 -14.87 3.04
CA VAL A 286 -3.76 -13.89 3.97
C VAL A 286 -2.97 -14.59 5.10
N GLY A 287 -3.46 -15.74 5.58
CA GLY A 287 -2.74 -16.54 6.58
C GLY A 287 -1.44 -17.19 6.11
N GLN A 288 -1.16 -17.20 4.80
CA GLN A 288 0.10 -17.72 4.23
C GLN A 288 1.18 -16.64 4.10
N PHE A 289 0.79 -15.36 4.15
CA PHE A 289 1.69 -14.22 4.02
C PHE A 289 1.92 -13.54 5.38
N GLU A 290 3.12 -13.01 5.57
CA GLU A 290 3.45 -12.16 6.72
C GLU A 290 2.96 -10.73 6.49
N TYR A 291 2.63 -10.01 7.57
CA TYR A 291 2.11 -8.64 7.51
C TYR A 291 2.96 -7.71 6.61
N ASP A 292 4.27 -7.68 6.84
CA ASP A 292 5.21 -6.84 6.08
C ASP A 292 5.29 -7.23 4.59
N GLN A 293 5.14 -8.51 4.26
CA GLN A 293 5.17 -8.97 2.87
C GLN A 293 3.95 -8.47 2.09
N ILE A 294 2.78 -8.41 2.73
CA ILE A 294 1.54 -7.90 2.12
C ILE A 294 1.67 -6.39 1.86
N ILE A 295 2.28 -5.64 2.78
CA ILE A 295 2.51 -4.20 2.60
C ILE A 295 3.55 -3.94 1.51
N GLY A 296 4.63 -4.72 1.47
CA GLY A 296 5.72 -4.55 0.52
C GLY A 296 5.39 -5.00 -0.91
N ASP A 297 4.70 -6.14 -1.09
CA ASP A 297 4.43 -6.73 -2.40
C ASP A 297 3.02 -7.33 -2.50
N ARG A 298 2.03 -6.45 -2.70
CA ARG A 298 0.62 -6.83 -2.91
C ARG A 298 0.40 -7.68 -4.16
N ASN A 299 1.30 -7.63 -5.14
CA ASN A 299 1.11 -8.34 -6.41
C ASN A 299 1.18 -9.85 -6.24
N LYS A 300 2.00 -10.35 -5.31
CA LYS A 300 2.07 -11.79 -5.01
C LYS A 300 0.76 -12.30 -4.44
N LEU A 301 0.20 -11.60 -3.45
CA LEU A 301 -1.08 -11.98 -2.85
C LEU A 301 -2.22 -11.91 -3.89
N ASN A 302 -2.28 -10.85 -4.69
CA ASN A 302 -3.30 -10.70 -5.73
C ASN A 302 -3.26 -11.87 -6.74
N LYS A 303 -2.06 -12.31 -7.16
CA LYS A 303 -1.89 -13.43 -8.09
C LYS A 303 -2.33 -14.76 -7.49
N GLU A 304 -1.92 -15.02 -6.24
CA GLU A 304 -2.29 -16.26 -5.55
C GLU A 304 -3.81 -16.34 -5.34
N TRP A 305 -4.42 -15.22 -4.92
CA TRP A 305 -5.86 -15.14 -4.73
C TRP A 305 -6.65 -15.29 -6.03
N LEU A 306 -6.18 -14.68 -7.11
CA LEU A 306 -6.78 -14.84 -8.43
C LEU A 306 -6.77 -16.31 -8.89
N SER A 307 -5.64 -17.02 -8.66
CA SER A 307 -5.47 -18.43 -9.04
C SER A 307 -6.43 -19.35 -8.29
N VAL A 308 -6.46 -19.24 -6.94
CA VAL A 308 -7.30 -20.10 -6.09
C VAL A 308 -8.79 -19.90 -6.39
N VAL A 309 -9.23 -18.66 -6.54
CA VAL A 309 -10.63 -18.36 -6.88
C VAL A 309 -10.95 -18.81 -8.29
N GLY A 310 -10.08 -18.56 -9.27
CA GLY A 310 -10.26 -18.96 -10.67
C GLY A 310 -10.53 -20.46 -10.82
N ASN A 311 -9.69 -21.29 -10.19
CA ASN A 311 -9.84 -22.75 -10.21
C ASN A 311 -11.16 -23.22 -9.58
N SER A 312 -11.66 -22.49 -8.58
CA SER A 312 -12.89 -22.86 -7.87
C SER A 312 -14.16 -22.48 -8.63
N ILE A 313 -14.14 -21.44 -9.45
CA ILE A 313 -15.35 -20.90 -10.11
C ILE A 313 -15.49 -21.28 -11.59
N GLU A 314 -14.46 -21.87 -12.19
CA GLU A 314 -14.44 -22.25 -13.62
C GLU A 314 -15.63 -23.14 -14.00
N HIS A 315 -16.05 -24.02 -13.09
CA HIS A 315 -17.16 -24.94 -13.33
C HIS A 315 -18.53 -24.23 -13.51
N TRP A 316 -18.69 -23.00 -12.99
CA TRP A 316 -19.87 -22.16 -13.19
C TRP A 316 -19.87 -21.41 -14.54
N GLY A 317 -18.84 -21.60 -15.37
CA GLY A 317 -18.68 -20.85 -16.62
C GLY A 317 -18.34 -19.38 -16.41
N VAL A 318 -17.73 -19.05 -15.28
CA VAL A 318 -17.23 -17.73 -14.92
C VAL A 318 -15.71 -17.75 -14.88
N GLN A 319 -15.07 -16.75 -15.47
CA GLN A 319 -13.63 -16.58 -15.44
C GLN A 319 -13.27 -15.35 -14.61
N THR A 320 -12.28 -15.47 -13.72
CA THR A 320 -11.71 -14.31 -13.01
C THR A 320 -10.75 -13.55 -13.93
N THR A 321 -10.86 -12.22 -13.96
CA THR A 321 -9.98 -11.37 -14.77
C THR A 321 -8.87 -10.76 -13.92
N LYS A 322 -9.23 -10.16 -12.78
CA LYS A 322 -8.31 -9.42 -11.91
C LYS A 322 -8.76 -9.49 -10.46
N ALA A 323 -7.80 -9.51 -9.55
CA ALA A 323 -8.00 -9.42 -8.12
C ALA A 323 -7.17 -8.26 -7.56
N GLU A 324 -7.76 -7.43 -6.71
CA GLU A 324 -7.11 -6.23 -6.18
C GLU A 324 -7.47 -5.99 -4.71
N ILE A 325 -6.47 -6.02 -3.84
CA ILE A 325 -6.61 -5.54 -2.45
C ILE A 325 -6.76 -4.02 -2.47
N GLN A 326 -7.89 -3.53 -1.96
CA GLN A 326 -8.18 -2.11 -1.83
C GLN A 326 -7.58 -1.53 -0.54
N SER A 327 -7.83 -2.18 0.59
CA SER A 327 -7.36 -1.75 1.90
C SER A 327 -6.81 -2.92 2.69
N PHE A 328 -5.77 -2.68 3.46
CA PHE A 328 -5.15 -3.64 4.37
C PHE A 328 -4.59 -2.86 5.55
N GLY A 329 -4.95 -3.26 6.77
CA GLY A 329 -4.47 -2.63 7.98
C GLY A 329 -4.70 -3.51 9.21
N PRO A 330 -4.18 -3.08 10.37
CA PRO A 330 -4.44 -3.74 11.64
C PRO A 330 -5.93 -3.66 11.98
N LEU A 331 -6.44 -4.69 12.67
CA LEU A 331 -7.85 -4.77 13.07
C LEU A 331 -8.24 -3.61 14.02
N ASP A 332 -7.36 -3.31 14.98
CA ASP A 332 -7.59 -2.30 16.02
C ASP A 332 -6.42 -1.32 16.17
N ALA A 333 -6.70 -0.12 16.69
CA ALA A 333 -5.68 0.89 16.99
C ALA A 333 -4.65 0.42 18.04
N SER A 334 -5.04 -0.47 18.96
CA SER A 334 -4.14 -1.07 19.96
C SER A 334 -3.08 -1.98 19.30
N VAL A 335 -3.51 -2.74 18.29
CA VAL A 335 -2.63 -3.61 17.49
C VAL A 335 -1.67 -2.76 16.69
N ALA A 336 -2.17 -1.70 16.04
CA ALA A 336 -1.35 -0.73 15.30
C ALA A 336 -0.21 -0.16 16.17
N LYS A 337 -0.51 0.27 17.40
CA LYS A 337 0.47 0.81 18.34
C LYS A 337 1.50 -0.22 18.79
N THR A 338 1.09 -1.48 18.94
CA THR A 338 2.01 -2.58 19.28
C THR A 338 2.95 -2.89 18.12
N LEU A 339 2.43 -2.93 16.89
CA LEU A 339 3.24 -3.10 15.68
C LEU A 339 4.21 -1.95 15.51
N GLU A 340 3.78 -0.69 15.68
CA GLU A 340 4.66 0.49 15.60
C GLU A 340 5.83 0.37 16.58
N LYS A 341 5.56 0.04 17.85
CA LYS A 341 6.62 -0.20 18.85
C LYS A 341 7.55 -1.34 18.47
N GLN A 342 7.02 -2.42 17.90
CA GLN A 342 7.81 -3.56 17.45
C GLN A 342 8.70 -3.18 16.26
N MET A 343 8.17 -2.41 15.30
CA MET A 343 8.92 -1.93 14.15
C MET A 343 10.01 -0.94 14.55
N ASP A 344 9.74 -0.04 15.50
CA ASP A 344 10.73 0.87 16.04
C ASP A 344 11.86 0.11 16.74
N ALA A 345 11.54 -0.89 17.57
CA ALA A 345 12.53 -1.72 18.23
C ALA A 345 13.39 -2.52 17.23
N GLU A 346 12.78 -3.08 16.18
CA GLU A 346 13.49 -3.79 15.12
C GLU A 346 14.36 -2.85 14.27
N ARG A 347 13.87 -1.64 14.00
CA ARG A 347 14.62 -0.59 13.29
C ARG A 347 15.85 -0.16 14.09
N ASP A 348 15.69 0.09 15.38
CA ASP A 348 16.79 0.43 16.30
C ASP A 348 17.81 -0.70 16.38
N ARG A 349 17.33 -1.95 16.49
CA ARG A 349 18.19 -3.14 16.45
C ARG A 349 19.00 -3.20 15.16
N ARG A 350 18.35 -3.07 13.98
CA ARG A 350 19.06 -3.07 12.68
C ARG A 350 20.06 -1.93 12.57
N GLN A 351 19.71 -0.75 13.07
CA GLN A 351 20.62 0.40 13.04
C GLN A 351 21.84 0.18 13.94
N GLN A 352 21.66 -0.43 15.12
CA GLN A 352 22.77 -0.81 15.99
C GLN A 352 23.66 -1.88 15.35
N GLU A 353 23.07 -2.91 14.71
CA GLU A 353 23.83 -3.93 13.98
C GLU A 353 24.61 -3.31 12.82
N LEU A 354 23.99 -2.43 12.05
CA LEU A 354 24.64 -1.72 10.94
C LEU A 354 25.78 -0.82 11.43
N ASN A 355 25.57 -0.07 12.51
CA ASN A 355 26.61 0.76 13.13
C ASN A 355 27.77 -0.07 13.65
N THR A 356 27.47 -1.24 14.23
CA THR A 356 28.50 -2.17 14.71
C THR A 356 29.32 -2.71 13.55
N ARG A 357 28.67 -3.15 12.47
CA ARG A 357 29.35 -3.59 11.24
C ARG A 357 30.18 -2.47 10.61
N ALA A 358 29.64 -1.24 10.56
CA ALA A 358 30.37 -0.09 10.06
C ALA A 358 31.64 0.19 10.88
N LYS A 359 31.56 0.13 12.22
CA LYS A 359 32.74 0.27 13.11
C LYS A 359 33.78 -0.82 12.87
N ILE A 360 33.35 -2.08 12.73
CA ILE A 360 34.25 -3.20 12.42
C ILE A 360 34.95 -2.95 11.09
N ASN A 361 34.21 -2.59 10.04
CA ASN A 361 34.76 -2.30 8.72
C ASN A 361 35.77 -1.14 8.74
N ILE A 362 35.52 -0.09 9.52
CA ILE A 362 36.45 1.03 9.70
C ILE A 362 37.73 0.56 10.39
N SER A 363 37.62 -0.14 11.53
CA SER A 363 38.79 -0.65 12.26
C SER A 363 39.61 -1.64 11.43
N GLU A 364 38.96 -2.47 10.62
CA GLU A 364 39.63 -3.39 9.70
C GLU A 364 40.32 -2.64 8.54
N GLY A 365 39.68 -1.61 7.99
CA GLY A 365 40.28 -0.70 7.02
C GLY A 365 41.50 0.05 7.58
N GLU A 366 41.44 0.56 8.81
CA GLU A 366 42.56 1.20 9.50
C GLU A 366 43.72 0.24 9.74
N LYS A 367 43.42 -0.97 10.21
CA LYS A 367 44.43 -2.03 10.37
C LYS A 367 45.12 -2.33 9.04
N GLN A 368 44.36 -2.51 7.97
CA GLN A 368 44.91 -2.79 6.65
C GLN A 368 45.75 -1.62 6.13
N SER A 369 45.29 -0.38 6.32
CA SER A 369 46.04 0.83 5.97
C SER A 369 47.36 0.93 6.73
N MET A 370 47.38 0.65 8.04
CA MET A 370 48.62 0.64 8.85
C MET A 370 49.62 -0.42 8.40
N ILE A 371 49.14 -1.61 8.02
CA ILE A 371 49.98 -2.68 7.46
C ILE A 371 50.60 -2.22 6.14
N LEU A 372 49.77 -1.75 5.20
CA LEU A 372 50.23 -1.26 3.90
C LEU A 372 51.22 -0.08 4.03
N HIS A 373 50.99 0.82 4.98
CA HIS A 373 51.89 1.93 5.26
C HIS A 373 53.23 1.45 5.84
N SER A 374 53.21 0.47 6.76
CA SER A 374 54.43 -0.12 7.31
C SER A 374 55.22 -0.90 6.26
N GLU A 375 54.55 -1.67 5.41
CA GLU A 375 55.14 -2.37 4.28
C GLU A 375 55.73 -1.39 3.27
N GLY A 376 55.00 -0.33 2.92
CA GLY A 376 55.48 0.75 2.06
C GLY A 376 56.72 1.44 2.60
N ASN A 377 56.75 1.73 3.91
CA ASN A 377 57.92 2.30 4.59
C ASN A 377 59.13 1.36 4.57
N LEU A 378 58.92 0.06 4.79
CA LEU A 378 59.98 -0.95 4.72
C LEU A 378 60.56 -1.00 3.31
N VAL A 379 59.70 -1.06 2.29
CA VAL A 379 60.12 -1.08 0.88
C VAL A 379 60.86 0.20 0.53
N ALA A 380 60.36 1.37 0.95
CA ALA A 380 61.03 2.65 0.72
C ALA A 380 62.42 2.70 1.40
N ALA A 381 62.54 2.26 2.64
CA ALA A 381 63.80 2.19 3.36
C ALA A 381 64.80 1.24 2.69
N LYS A 382 64.34 0.07 2.22
CA LYS A 382 65.15 -0.88 1.47
C LYS A 382 65.65 -0.27 0.16
N ASN A 383 64.76 0.35 -0.61
CA ASN A 383 65.12 1.00 -1.87
C ASN A 383 66.15 2.13 -1.67
N LEU A 384 66.03 2.89 -0.57
CA LEU A 384 67.03 3.90 -0.20
C LEU A 384 68.38 3.27 0.18
N ALA A 385 68.38 2.18 0.94
CA ALA A 385 69.60 1.46 1.28
C ALA A 385 70.30 0.90 0.03
N ASP A 386 69.53 0.28 -0.87
CA ASP A 386 70.04 -0.25 -2.15
C ASP A 386 70.57 0.89 -3.04
N ALA A 387 69.87 2.03 -3.10
CA ALA A 387 70.33 3.21 -3.82
C ALA A 387 71.64 3.75 -3.25
N ASN A 388 71.78 3.83 -1.92
CA ASN A 388 73.02 4.27 -1.26
C ASN A 388 74.19 3.30 -1.51
N LEU A 389 73.91 2.00 -1.54
CA LEU A 389 74.91 0.99 -1.87
C LEU A 389 75.38 1.15 -3.31
N ILE A 390 74.46 1.28 -4.26
CA ILE A 390 74.79 1.46 -5.69
C ILE A 390 75.55 2.76 -5.90
N THR A 391 75.14 3.87 -5.27
CA THR A 391 75.86 5.15 -5.41
C THR A 391 77.27 5.06 -4.84
N ALA A 392 77.45 4.46 -3.66
CA ALA A 392 78.77 4.23 -3.08
C ALA A 392 79.65 3.33 -3.96
N GLN A 393 79.09 2.26 -4.53
CA GLN A 393 79.80 1.39 -5.49
C GLN A 393 80.20 2.16 -6.74
N LYS A 394 79.29 2.93 -7.34
CA LYS A 394 79.57 3.72 -8.54
C LYS A 394 80.61 4.81 -8.28
N GLN A 395 80.60 5.42 -7.11
CA GLN A 395 81.64 6.36 -6.69
C GLN A 395 82.99 5.67 -6.54
N ALA A 396 83.03 4.49 -5.90
CA ALA A 396 84.27 3.71 -5.77
C ALA A 396 84.80 3.24 -7.13
N GLU A 397 83.93 2.78 -8.04
CA GLU A 397 84.30 2.45 -9.43
C GLU A 397 84.84 3.67 -10.17
N GLY A 398 84.16 4.83 -10.07
CA GLY A 398 84.62 6.07 -10.68
C GLY A 398 85.98 6.51 -10.16
N GLN A 399 86.21 6.42 -8.84
CA GLN A 399 87.51 6.70 -8.22
C GLN A 399 88.59 5.73 -8.70
N ARG A 400 88.28 4.43 -8.79
CA ARG A 400 89.21 3.43 -9.32
C ARG A 400 89.61 3.73 -10.76
N TYR A 401 88.64 4.07 -11.60
CA TYR A 401 88.89 4.43 -13.00
C TYR A 401 89.76 5.68 -13.12
N LEU A 402 89.49 6.72 -12.33
CA LEU A 402 90.32 7.93 -12.29
C LEU A 402 91.76 7.61 -11.88
N ILE A 403 91.96 6.86 -10.80
CA ILE A 403 93.28 6.43 -10.33
C ILE A 403 93.99 5.61 -11.41
N GLU A 404 93.28 4.69 -12.08
CA GLU A 404 93.85 3.86 -13.14
C GLU A 404 94.34 4.72 -14.32
N GLN A 405 93.51 5.62 -14.83
CA GLN A 405 93.89 6.57 -15.89
C GLN A 405 95.06 7.48 -15.47
N GLU A 406 95.06 7.98 -14.22
CA GLU A 406 96.17 8.75 -13.67
C GLU A 406 97.46 7.92 -13.59
N THR A 407 97.37 6.66 -13.15
CA THR A 407 98.52 5.76 -13.07
C THR A 407 99.07 5.38 -14.45
N GLU A 408 98.21 5.19 -15.45
CA GLU A 408 98.62 4.95 -16.84
C GLU A 408 99.35 6.16 -17.41
N ALA A 409 98.77 7.36 -17.28
CA ALA A 409 99.38 8.60 -17.72
C ALA A 409 100.73 8.84 -17.01
N LEU A 410 100.80 8.55 -15.71
CA LEU A 410 102.04 8.65 -14.95
C LEU A 410 103.07 7.63 -15.44
N THR A 411 102.68 6.37 -15.68
CA THR A 411 103.58 5.32 -16.19
C THR A 411 104.18 5.69 -17.55
N GLN A 412 103.38 6.24 -18.48
CA GLN A 412 103.88 6.75 -19.77
C GLN A 412 104.90 7.88 -19.58
N GLN A 413 104.63 8.82 -18.66
CA GLN A 413 105.60 9.87 -18.32
C GLN A 413 106.88 9.27 -17.74
N LEU A 414 106.78 8.26 -16.87
CA LEU A 414 107.92 7.55 -16.30
C LEU A 414 108.77 6.88 -17.37
N GLU A 415 108.14 6.18 -18.30
CA GLU A 415 108.84 5.53 -19.40
C GLU A 415 109.58 6.56 -20.27
N ALA A 416 108.93 7.68 -20.61
CA ALA A 416 109.56 8.75 -21.39
C ALA A 416 110.78 9.36 -20.67
N ILE A 417 110.66 9.62 -19.37
CA ILE A 417 111.75 10.15 -18.55
C ILE A 417 112.88 9.12 -18.42
N SER A 418 112.56 7.86 -18.12
CA SER A 418 113.54 6.78 -17.98
C SER A 418 114.32 6.55 -19.29
N LYS A 419 113.66 6.66 -20.45
CA LYS A 419 114.29 6.55 -21.77
C LYS A 419 115.24 7.71 -22.05
N LYS A 420 114.90 8.94 -21.65
CA LYS A 420 115.82 10.09 -21.72
C LYS A 420 117.02 9.93 -20.77
N LEU A 421 116.84 9.20 -19.66
CA LEU A 421 117.87 8.93 -18.64
C LEU A 421 118.62 7.60 -18.85
N ASN A 422 118.71 7.07 -20.07
CA ASN A 422 119.43 5.83 -20.40
C ASN A 422 119.00 4.59 -19.56
N ASN A 423 117.72 4.48 -19.21
CA ASN A 423 117.14 3.37 -18.44
C ASN A 423 117.68 3.18 -17.01
N ASP A 424 118.31 4.20 -16.41
CA ASP A 424 118.71 4.12 -15.00
C ASP A 424 117.49 4.36 -14.08
N HIS A 425 117.04 3.27 -13.45
CA HIS A 425 115.85 3.27 -12.61
C HIS A 425 116.06 4.07 -11.31
N HIS A 426 117.29 4.14 -10.80
CA HIS A 426 117.58 4.83 -9.53
C HIS A 426 117.46 6.36 -9.68
N LEU A 427 117.97 6.91 -10.78
CA LEU A 427 117.88 8.33 -11.10
C LEU A 427 116.44 8.77 -11.42
N THR A 428 115.68 7.93 -12.12
CA THR A 428 114.27 8.18 -12.45
C THR A 428 113.42 8.30 -11.18
N VAL A 429 113.62 7.40 -10.19
CA VAL A 429 112.90 7.44 -8.90
C VAL A 429 113.26 8.70 -8.10
N GLN A 430 114.55 9.11 -8.06
CA GLN A 430 114.95 10.34 -7.37
C GLN A 430 114.32 11.60 -7.98
N TYR A 431 114.24 11.68 -9.32
CA TYR A 431 113.59 12.78 -10.02
C TYR A 431 112.10 12.89 -9.68
N LEU A 432 111.38 11.76 -9.62
CA LEU A 432 109.96 11.74 -9.25
C LEU A 432 109.72 12.18 -7.82
N LEU A 433 110.54 11.68 -6.89
CA LEU A 433 110.44 12.03 -5.49
C LEU A 433 110.66 13.53 -5.31
N ALA A 434 111.62 14.10 -6.05
CA ALA A 434 111.85 15.54 -6.07
C ALA A 434 110.64 16.30 -6.62
N ARG A 435 110.06 15.88 -7.76
CA ARG A 435 108.87 16.52 -8.35
C ARG A 435 107.65 16.47 -7.41
N ARG A 436 107.36 15.31 -6.82
CA ARG A 436 106.24 15.15 -5.87
C ARG A 436 106.41 16.03 -4.64
N ARG A 437 107.64 16.14 -4.11
CA ARG A 437 107.94 17.08 -3.02
C ARG A 437 107.66 18.52 -3.43
N PHE A 438 107.95 18.93 -4.66
CA PHE A 438 107.61 20.28 -5.15
C PHE A 438 106.11 20.49 -5.30
N ASP A 439 105.38 19.51 -5.83
CA ASP A 439 103.90 19.58 -5.94
C ASP A 439 103.26 19.68 -4.53
N GLU A 440 103.76 18.92 -3.55
CA GLU A 440 103.35 19.00 -2.15
C GLU A 440 103.70 20.36 -1.53
N LEU A 441 104.89 20.91 -1.79
CA LEU A 441 105.27 22.26 -1.35
C LEU A 441 104.37 23.34 -1.96
N GLN A 442 103.97 23.19 -3.22
CA GLN A 442 103.04 24.11 -3.89
C GLN A 442 101.62 24.02 -3.31
N ALA A 443 101.12 22.81 -3.05
CA ALA A 443 99.82 22.60 -2.41
C ALA A 443 99.79 23.19 -0.98
N ILE A 444 100.89 23.06 -0.24
CA ILE A 444 101.06 23.65 1.10
C ILE A 444 101.15 25.18 1.02
N ALA A 445 101.91 25.74 0.06
CA ALA A 445 102.03 27.18 -0.14
C ALA A 445 100.69 27.86 -0.51
N ASN A 446 99.81 27.13 -1.20
CA ASN A 446 98.48 27.61 -1.57
C ASN A 446 97.39 27.31 -0.52
N GLY A 447 97.71 26.53 0.53
CA GLY A 447 96.79 26.25 1.62
C GLY A 447 96.69 27.40 2.62
N ASN A 448 95.48 27.71 3.10
CA ASN A 448 95.23 28.85 4.01
C ASN A 448 95.91 28.77 5.40
N ASN A 449 96.64 27.69 5.72
CA ASN A 449 97.30 27.50 7.01
C ASN A 449 98.83 27.68 6.86
N ASN A 450 99.37 28.71 7.52
CA ASN A 450 100.79 29.05 7.52
C ASN A 450 101.61 28.00 8.31
N SER A 451 102.04 26.93 7.64
CA SER A 451 102.86 25.87 8.25
C SER A 451 104.31 25.97 7.79
N THR A 452 105.22 26.22 8.73
CA THR A 452 106.67 26.32 8.49
C THR A 452 107.28 24.92 8.37
N TYR A 453 107.90 24.60 7.22
CA TYR A 453 108.53 23.30 6.96
C TYR A 453 110.06 23.38 7.15
N PHE A 454 110.63 22.48 7.96
CA PHE A 454 112.09 22.37 8.16
C PHE A 454 112.68 21.32 7.22
N ILE A 455 113.47 21.76 6.24
CA ILE A 455 114.17 20.85 5.32
C ILE A 455 115.46 20.37 6.00
N ASN A 456 115.58 19.06 6.26
CA ASN A 456 116.82 18.47 6.78
C ASN A 456 117.85 18.35 5.64
N ASN A 457 119.02 18.96 5.83
CA ASN A 457 120.05 19.18 4.80
C ASN A 457 120.93 17.95 4.49
N GLN A 458 120.62 16.78 5.04
CA GLN A 458 121.59 15.67 5.11
C GLN A 458 121.24 14.42 4.31
N THR A 459 120.07 14.29 3.69
CA THR A 459 119.81 13.11 2.85
C THR A 459 118.84 13.40 1.70
N GLU A 460 119.34 13.20 0.48
CA GLU A 460 118.62 13.00 -0.80
C GLU A 460 117.87 14.18 -1.44
N GLY A 461 117.49 15.25 -0.71
CA GLY A 461 116.72 16.37 -1.29
C GLY A 461 117.48 17.27 -2.28
N VAL A 462 118.77 17.54 -2.03
CA VAL A 462 119.59 18.44 -2.87
C VAL A 462 120.06 17.75 -4.16
N HIS A 463 120.21 16.41 -4.13
CA HIS A 463 120.61 15.65 -5.31
C HIS A 463 119.55 15.69 -6.42
N GLY A 464 118.26 15.58 -6.07
CA GLY A 464 117.17 15.70 -7.05
C GLY A 464 117.06 17.09 -7.68
N LEU A 465 117.31 18.15 -6.89
CA LEU A 465 117.34 19.56 -7.35
C LEU A 465 118.47 19.81 -8.36
N LYS A 466 119.66 19.25 -8.10
CA LYS A 466 120.80 19.32 -9.01
C LYS A 466 120.51 18.58 -10.32
N LEU A 467 119.95 17.38 -10.22
CA LEU A 467 119.56 16.54 -11.37
C LEU A 467 118.56 17.26 -12.28
N PHE A 468 117.58 17.97 -11.71
CA PHE A 468 116.59 18.75 -12.45
C PHE A 468 117.23 19.93 -13.19
N SER A 469 118.13 20.66 -12.52
CA SER A 469 118.86 21.78 -13.14
C SER A 469 119.76 21.33 -14.29
N ASP A 470 120.28 20.10 -14.21
CA ASP A 470 121.16 19.54 -15.22
C ASP A 470 120.35 19.03 -16.44
N LEU A 471 119.14 18.51 -16.21
CA LEU A 471 118.20 18.12 -17.26
C LEU A 471 117.55 19.32 -17.99
N GLN A 472 117.23 20.40 -17.28
CA GLN A 472 116.70 21.63 -17.90
C GLN A 472 117.69 22.29 -18.88
N LYS A 473 119.00 22.07 -18.67
CA LYS A 473 120.05 22.53 -19.58
C LYS A 473 120.23 21.64 -20.82
N GLN A 474 119.65 20.44 -20.84
CA GLN A 474 119.73 19.52 -21.98
C GLN A 474 118.54 19.61 -22.94
N ASP A 475 117.36 20.06 -22.47
CA ASP A 475 116.16 20.25 -23.32
C ASP A 475 116.09 21.67 -23.95
N SER A 476 117.10 22.53 -23.72
CA SER A 476 117.33 23.82 -24.39
C SER A 476 118.49 23.72 -25.39
#